data_AF-A0A7M3WY42-F1
#
_entry.id   AF-A0A7M3WY42-F1
#
_cell.length_a   1.000
_cell.length_b   1.000
_cell.length_c   1.000
_cell.angle_alpha   90.00
_cell.angle_beta   90.00
_cell.angle_gamma   90.00
#
_symmetry.space_group_name_H-M   'P 1'
#
loop_
_entity.id
_entity.type
_entity.pdbx_description
1 polymer ?
#
loop_
_entity_poly.entity_id
_entity_poly.type
_entity_poly.pdbx_seq_one_letter_code
_entity_poly.pdbx_strand_id
1 'polypeptide(L)'
;MSEQRWLVIRCPSCGQCSGQRTQQGRCPHCGSKLDGNSEVVKECTSSAELHLEVGLANTPEALRDELRNRLSTASPSEERGEVSPRTLLRELRVLADAEGVIDSQTVRHHLKKKSVETPVDSLMEQAELEGLALRLENDRWMFFE
;
A
#
# COMPACT_ATOMS: atom_id res chain seq x y z
N MET A 1 -11.88 25.92 -11.92
CA MET A 1 -11.52 24.55 -11.53
C MET A 1 -12.65 24.05 -10.66
N SER A 2 -13.35 22.98 -11.04
CA SER A 2 -14.44 22.44 -10.22
C SER A 2 -13.84 21.81 -8.96
N GLU A 3 -14.21 22.33 -7.79
CA GLU A 3 -13.83 21.75 -6.50
C GLU A 3 -14.36 20.31 -6.43
N GLN A 4 -13.44 19.35 -6.27
CA GLN A 4 -13.82 17.93 -6.15
C GLN A 4 -14.34 17.69 -4.73
N ARG A 5 -15.66 17.61 -4.58
CA ARG A 5 -16.32 17.22 -3.33
C ARG A 5 -16.28 15.69 -3.16
N TRP A 6 -15.81 15.25 -2.01
CA TRP A 6 -15.80 13.85 -1.61
C TRP A 6 -16.67 13.66 -0.36
N LEU A 7 -17.35 12.52 -0.27
CA LEU A 7 -18.25 12.17 0.83
C LEU A 7 -17.68 10.97 1.59
N VAL A 8 -17.65 11.05 2.92
CA VAL A 8 -17.47 9.89 3.80
C VAL A 8 -18.85 9.32 4.08
N ILE A 9 -19.13 8.13 3.56
CA ILE A 9 -20.46 7.51 3.65
C ILE A 9 -20.39 6.27 4.54
N ARG A 10 -21.27 6.19 5.54
CA ARG A 10 -21.46 4.98 6.35
C ARG A 10 -22.39 4.02 5.62
N CYS A 11 -21.92 2.80 5.39
CA CYS A 11 -22.75 1.76 4.82
C CYS A 11 -23.81 1.31 5.85
N PRO A 12 -25.11 1.33 5.52
CA PRO A 12 -26.15 0.88 6.44
C PRO A 12 -26.12 -0.64 6.70
N SER A 13 -25.48 -1.41 5.81
CA SER A 13 -25.41 -2.87 5.89
C SER A 13 -24.27 -3.36 6.80
N CYS A 14 -23.04 -2.85 6.61
CA CYS A 14 -21.87 -3.30 7.36
C CYS A 14 -21.32 -2.27 8.35
N GLY A 15 -21.88 -1.07 8.43
CA GLY A 15 -21.46 0.00 9.33
C GLY A 15 -20.11 0.66 8.98
N GLN A 16 -19.36 0.12 8.01
CA GLN A 16 -18.08 0.67 7.55
C GLN A 16 -18.29 1.94 6.73
N CYS A 17 -17.42 2.91 6.96
CA CYS A 17 -17.34 4.17 6.23
C CYS A 17 -16.43 4.02 5.02
N SER A 18 -16.78 4.65 3.90
CA SER A 18 -15.95 4.67 2.69
C SER A 18 -16.07 6.01 1.98
N GLY A 19 -15.03 6.38 1.23
CA GLY A 19 -15.04 7.58 0.42
C GLY A 19 -15.77 7.38 -0.91
N GLN A 20 -16.72 8.26 -1.21
CA GLN A 20 -17.54 8.21 -2.43
C GLN A 20 -17.69 9.61 -3.04
N ARG A 21 -17.91 9.69 -4.35
CA ARG A 21 -18.26 10.96 -5.02
C ARG A 21 -19.75 11.28 -4.96
N THR A 22 -20.58 10.26 -4.73
CA THR A 22 -22.04 10.36 -4.67
C THR A 22 -22.56 9.42 -3.57
N GLN A 23 -23.79 9.64 -3.11
CA GLN A 23 -24.43 8.73 -2.14
C GLN A 23 -24.99 7.44 -2.75
N GLN A 24 -24.86 7.28 -4.07
CA GLN A 24 -25.37 6.13 -4.81
C GLN A 24 -24.23 5.27 -5.31
N GLY A 25 -24.40 3.94 -5.30
CA GLY A 25 -23.38 3.03 -5.80
C GLY A 25 -23.39 1.71 -5.04
N ARG A 26 -22.18 1.19 -4.76
CA ARG A 26 -21.99 -0.02 -3.95
C ARG A 26 -20.94 0.24 -2.88
N CYS A 27 -21.17 -0.33 -1.71
CA CYS A 27 -20.19 -0.35 -0.64
C CYS A 27 -18.95 -1.15 -1.11
N PRO A 28 -17.74 -0.57 -1.05
CA PRO A 28 -16.52 -1.28 -1.45
C PRO A 28 -16.13 -2.39 -0.47
N HIS A 29 -16.67 -2.39 0.75
CA HIS A 29 -16.37 -3.40 1.76
C HIS A 29 -17.26 -4.65 1.65
N CYS A 30 -18.57 -4.46 1.47
CA CYS A 30 -19.54 -5.58 1.52
C CYS A 30 -20.38 -5.75 0.25
N GLY A 31 -20.19 -4.88 -0.76
CA GLY A 31 -20.92 -4.94 -2.04
C GLY A 31 -22.40 -4.52 -2.00
N SER A 32 -22.94 -4.22 -0.81
CA SER A 32 -24.32 -3.76 -0.62
C SER A 32 -24.58 -2.46 -1.38
N LYS A 33 -25.79 -2.31 -1.92
CA LYS A 33 -26.18 -1.12 -2.69
C LYS A 33 -26.30 0.09 -1.74
N LEU A 34 -25.74 1.22 -2.17
CA LEU A 34 -25.99 2.54 -1.58
C LEU A 34 -27.10 3.19 -2.42
N ASP A 35 -28.21 3.50 -1.78
CA ASP A 35 -29.46 3.94 -2.41
C ASP A 35 -29.57 5.46 -2.59
N GLY A 36 -28.53 6.21 -2.23
CA GLY A 36 -28.56 7.67 -2.23
C GLY A 36 -28.99 8.28 -0.89
N ASN A 37 -29.48 7.47 0.05
CA ASN A 37 -29.95 7.93 1.35
C ASN A 37 -29.07 7.44 2.52
N SER A 38 -27.91 6.85 2.19
CA SER A 38 -26.90 6.45 3.16
C SER A 38 -26.31 7.67 3.87
N GLU A 39 -26.04 7.53 5.17
CA GLU A 39 -25.53 8.59 6.04
C GLU A 39 -24.21 9.16 5.50
N VAL A 40 -24.16 10.49 5.33
CA VAL A 40 -22.93 11.23 5.05
C VAL A 40 -22.33 11.67 6.38
N VAL A 41 -21.24 11.03 6.77
CA VAL A 41 -20.54 11.31 8.03
C VAL A 41 -19.77 12.62 7.95
N LYS A 42 -19.13 12.89 6.81
CA LYS A 42 -18.35 14.11 6.56
C LYS A 42 -18.20 14.37 5.07
N GLU A 43 -17.99 15.64 4.72
CA GLU A 43 -17.61 16.07 3.39
C GLU A 43 -16.18 16.58 3.39
N CYS A 44 -15.41 16.17 2.39
CA CYS A 44 -13.99 16.49 2.26
C CYS A 44 -13.75 17.20 0.94
N THR A 45 -12.81 18.15 0.95
CA THR A 45 -12.42 18.92 -0.25
C THR A 45 -11.13 18.41 -0.88
N SER A 46 -10.46 17.46 -0.23
CA SER A 46 -9.23 16.83 -0.73
C SER A 46 -9.22 15.31 -0.49
N SER A 47 -8.46 14.60 -1.33
CA SER A 47 -8.26 13.15 -1.17
C SER A 47 -7.51 12.79 0.11
N ALA A 48 -6.59 13.66 0.57
CA ALA A 48 -5.83 13.45 1.79
C ALA A 48 -6.74 13.53 3.03
N GLU A 49 -7.59 14.55 3.08
CA GLU A 49 -8.60 14.68 4.14
C GLU A 49 -9.57 13.49 4.14
N LEU A 50 -10.06 13.09 2.95
CA LEU A 50 -10.95 11.93 2.82
C LEU A 50 -10.34 10.66 3.40
N HIS A 51 -9.07 10.38 3.08
CA HIS A 51 -8.38 9.19 3.55
C HIS A 51 -8.27 9.17 5.08
N LEU A 52 -7.90 10.31 5.68
CA LEU A 52 -7.82 10.47 7.12
C LEU A 52 -9.19 10.26 7.79
N GLU A 53 -10.23 10.90 7.29
CA GLU A 53 -11.58 10.86 7.89
C GLU A 53 -12.23 9.47 7.79
N VAL A 54 -12.05 8.77 6.66
CA VAL A 54 -12.48 7.37 6.52
C VAL A 54 -11.75 6.48 7.53
N GLY A 55 -10.43 6.65 7.69
CA GLY A 55 -9.64 5.90 8.66
C GLY A 55 -10.12 6.11 10.09
N LEU A 56 -10.31 7.37 10.50
CA LEU A 56 -10.80 7.71 11.84
C LEU A 56 -12.23 7.21 12.10
N ALA A 57 -13.12 7.30 11.12
CA ALA A 57 -14.51 6.86 11.23
C ALA A 57 -14.64 5.33 11.36
N ASN A 58 -13.71 4.57 10.79
CA ASN A 58 -13.65 3.11 10.89
C ASN A 58 -12.82 2.61 12.08
N THR A 59 -12.14 3.51 12.79
CA THR A 59 -11.32 3.14 13.95
C THR A 59 -12.18 3.14 15.22
N PRO A 60 -12.12 2.05 16.03
CA PRO A 60 -12.76 2.02 17.34
C PRO A 60 -12.31 3.20 18.21
N GLU A 61 -13.23 3.74 19.02
CA GLU A 61 -12.99 4.97 19.78
C GLU A 61 -11.75 4.89 20.68
N ALA A 62 -11.51 3.73 21.30
CA ALA A 62 -10.34 3.47 22.14
C ALA A 62 -8.98 3.63 21.42
N LEU A 63 -8.96 3.51 20.09
CA LEU A 63 -7.74 3.58 19.26
C LEU A 63 -7.66 4.86 18.42
N ARG A 64 -8.71 5.70 18.45
CA ARG A 64 -8.82 6.84 17.54
C ARG A 64 -7.79 7.93 17.83
N ASP A 65 -7.56 8.22 19.11
CA ASP A 65 -6.59 9.25 19.52
C ASP A 65 -5.15 8.81 19.27
N GLU A 66 -4.84 7.53 19.49
CA GLU A 66 -3.55 6.96 19.14
C GLU A 66 -3.31 7.04 17.63
N LEU A 67 -4.29 6.62 16.82
CA LEU A 67 -4.18 6.68 15.36
C LEU A 67 -4.02 8.13 14.86
N ARG A 68 -4.83 9.05 15.40
CA ARG A 68 -4.74 10.48 15.05
C ARG A 68 -3.36 11.03 15.38
N ASN A 69 -2.82 10.74 16.56
CA ASN A 69 -1.48 11.17 16.94
C ASN A 69 -0.44 10.62 15.96
N ARG A 70 -0.47 9.31 15.66
CA ARG A 70 0.48 8.69 14.72
C ARG A 70 0.40 9.29 13.31
N LEU A 71 -0.80 9.59 12.81
CA LEU A 71 -1.00 10.22 11.50
C LEU A 71 -0.59 11.70 11.48
N SER A 72 -0.68 12.40 12.62
CA SER A 72 -0.28 13.80 12.75
C SER A 72 1.24 13.95 12.92
N THR A 73 1.87 12.99 13.59
CA THR A 73 3.33 12.93 13.81
C THR A 73 4.05 12.18 12.70
N ALA A 74 3.33 11.44 11.87
CA ALA A 74 3.85 10.98 10.60
C ALA A 74 4.02 12.22 9.73
N SER A 75 5.20 12.83 9.80
CA SER A 75 5.75 13.58 8.68
C SER A 75 5.45 12.77 7.43
N PRO A 76 4.95 13.39 6.32
CA PRO A 76 4.86 12.67 5.04
C PRO A 76 6.22 12.02 4.89
N SER A 77 6.24 10.68 4.97
CA SER A 77 7.47 9.92 5.10
C SER A 77 8.39 10.54 4.09
N GLU A 78 9.49 11.14 4.58
CA GLU A 78 10.39 11.86 3.71
C GLU A 78 10.60 10.92 2.53
N GLU A 79 10.21 11.35 1.34
CA GLU A 79 10.62 10.76 0.09
C GLU A 79 12.15 10.99 -0.02
N ARG A 80 12.92 10.53 0.98
CA ARG A 80 14.25 10.01 0.73
C ARG A 80 13.98 8.98 -0.35
N GLY A 81 14.63 9.13 -1.49
CA GLY A 81 14.45 8.28 -2.67
C GLY A 81 14.83 6.83 -2.40
N GLU A 82 14.15 6.17 -1.47
CA GLU A 82 14.15 4.75 -1.26
C GLU A 82 13.47 4.17 -2.49
N VAL A 83 14.30 3.61 -3.37
CA VAL A 83 13.84 2.87 -4.52
C VAL A 83 12.85 1.82 -3.98
N SER A 84 11.58 1.93 -4.40
CA SER A 84 10.53 1.01 -3.93
C SER A 84 11.01 -0.44 -4.05
N PRO A 85 10.79 -1.29 -3.04
CA PRO A 85 11.16 -2.71 -3.09
C PRO A 85 10.68 -3.40 -4.37
N ARG A 86 9.49 -3.05 -4.87
CA ARG A 86 8.97 -3.58 -6.15
C ARG A 86 9.79 -3.13 -7.36
N THR A 87 10.27 -1.89 -7.36
CA THR A 87 11.16 -1.39 -8.41
C THR A 87 12.50 -2.13 -8.35
N LEU A 88 13.06 -2.37 -7.16
CA LEU A 88 14.28 -3.14 -6.99
C LEU A 88 14.12 -4.58 -7.49
N LEU A 89 13.04 -5.27 -7.11
CA LEU A 89 12.77 -6.63 -7.56
C LEU A 89 12.60 -6.74 -9.08
N ARG A 90 11.92 -5.76 -9.69
CA ARG A 90 11.80 -5.70 -11.15
C ARG A 90 13.15 -5.52 -11.84
N GLU A 91 14.03 -4.67 -11.30
CA GLU A 91 15.37 -4.48 -11.84
C GLU A 91 16.24 -5.74 -11.67
N LEU A 92 16.17 -6.39 -10.50
CA LEU A 92 16.89 -7.64 -10.23
C LEU A 92 16.45 -8.76 -11.17
N ARG A 93 15.15 -8.85 -11.49
CA ARG A 93 14.65 -9.82 -12.46
C ARG A 93 15.25 -9.66 -13.86
N VAL A 94 15.62 -8.45 -14.27
CA VAL A 94 16.30 -8.19 -15.56
C VAL A 94 17.78 -8.61 -15.52
N LEU A 95 18.37 -8.66 -14.34
CA LEU A 95 19.76 -9.11 -14.12
C LEU A 95 19.88 -10.63 -13.97
N ALA A 96 18.76 -11.33 -13.84
CA ALA A 96 18.74 -12.78 -13.80
C ALA A 96 19.23 -13.36 -15.14
N ASP A 97 19.79 -14.56 -15.08
CA ASP A 97 20.28 -15.27 -16.26
C ASP A 97 19.13 -15.78 -17.17
N ALA A 98 19.48 -16.52 -18.22
CA ALA A 98 18.52 -17.07 -19.18
C ALA A 98 17.51 -18.04 -18.55
N GLU A 99 17.82 -18.59 -17.37
CA GLU A 99 16.97 -19.51 -16.61
C GLU A 99 16.17 -18.77 -15.52
N GLY A 100 16.27 -17.43 -15.47
CA GLY A 100 15.62 -16.59 -14.48
C GLY A 100 16.28 -16.66 -13.10
N VAL A 101 17.51 -17.18 -13.01
CA VAL A 101 18.25 -17.36 -11.75
C VAL A 101 19.15 -16.16 -11.48
N ILE A 102 19.19 -15.74 -10.22
CA ILE A 102 20.08 -14.69 -9.71
C ILE A 102 20.78 -15.16 -8.43
N ASP A 103 22.06 -14.81 -8.29
CA ASP A 103 22.86 -15.08 -7.09
C ASP A 103 22.91 -13.89 -6.12
N SER A 104 23.19 -14.18 -4.85
CA SER A 104 23.27 -13.18 -3.79
C SER A 104 24.34 -12.11 -4.01
N GLN A 105 25.42 -12.40 -4.74
CA GLN A 105 26.46 -11.41 -5.03
C GLN A 105 25.97 -10.38 -6.04
N THR A 106 25.27 -10.83 -7.08
CA THR A 106 24.62 -9.97 -8.08
C THR A 106 23.56 -9.08 -7.43
N VAL A 107 22.71 -9.63 -6.55
CA VAL A 107 21.73 -8.83 -5.79
C VAL A 107 22.45 -7.79 -4.92
N ARG A 108 23.45 -8.20 -4.14
CA ARG A 108 24.22 -7.29 -3.27
C ARG A 108 24.90 -6.16 -4.06
N HIS A 109 25.48 -6.49 -5.21
CA HIS A 109 26.12 -5.51 -6.07
C HIS A 109 25.11 -4.48 -6.58
N HIS A 110 23.92 -4.92 -6.98
CA HIS A 110 22.85 -4.04 -7.45
C HIS A 110 22.34 -3.11 -6.33
N LEU A 111 22.11 -3.65 -5.12
CA LEU A 111 21.70 -2.85 -3.96
C LEU A 111 22.73 -1.79 -3.58
N LYS A 112 24.02 -2.18 -3.56
CA LYS A 112 25.12 -1.25 -3.31
C LYS A 112 25.21 -0.14 -4.36
N LYS A 113 25.00 -0.47 -5.64
CA LYS A 113 24.97 0.51 -6.74
C LYS A 113 23.81 1.52 -6.60
N LYS A 114 22.71 1.11 -5.98
CA LYS A 114 21.53 1.94 -5.73
C LYS A 114 21.57 2.64 -4.36
N SER A 115 22.65 2.51 -3.60
CA SER A 115 22.78 3.03 -2.23
C SER A 115 21.65 2.54 -1.31
N VAL A 116 21.25 1.28 -1.49
CA VAL A 116 20.22 0.61 -0.69
C VAL A 116 20.91 -0.27 0.36
N GLU A 117 20.63 0.00 1.63
CA GLU A 117 21.22 -0.72 2.78
C GLU A 117 20.43 -1.99 3.17
N THR A 118 19.36 -2.31 2.45
CA THR A 118 18.52 -3.50 2.73
C THR A 118 19.36 -4.78 2.60
N PRO A 119 19.31 -5.70 3.58
CA PRO A 119 19.94 -7.00 3.46
C PRO A 119 19.36 -7.80 2.29
N VAL A 120 20.23 -8.50 1.56
CA VAL A 120 19.84 -9.34 0.41
C VAL A 120 18.74 -10.33 0.81
N ASP A 121 18.94 -11.04 1.93
CA ASP A 121 18.00 -12.05 2.40
C ASP A 121 16.63 -11.46 2.71
N SER A 122 16.56 -10.28 3.34
CA SER A 122 15.29 -9.62 3.64
C SER A 122 14.52 -9.22 2.37
N LEU A 123 15.22 -8.72 1.35
CA LEU A 123 14.58 -8.36 0.09
C LEU A 123 14.08 -9.60 -0.67
N MET A 124 14.88 -10.66 -0.70
CA MET A 124 14.52 -11.88 -1.42
C MET A 124 13.47 -12.71 -0.67
N GLU A 125 13.47 -12.72 0.66
CA GLU A 125 12.41 -13.30 1.48
C GLU A 125 11.06 -12.61 1.20
N GLN A 126 11.05 -11.28 1.02
CA GLN A 126 9.85 -10.58 0.59
C GLN A 126 9.41 -11.03 -0.82
N ALA A 127 10.34 -11.24 -1.74
CA ALA A 127 10.01 -11.77 -3.07
C ALA A 127 9.43 -13.19 -3.01
N GLU A 128 9.93 -14.04 -2.11
CA GLU A 128 9.38 -15.37 -1.83
C GLU A 128 7.96 -15.29 -1.27
N LEU A 129 7.73 -14.42 -0.27
CA LEU A 129 6.42 -14.20 0.34
C LEU A 129 5.38 -13.63 -0.64
N GLU A 130 5.80 -12.75 -1.55
CA GLU A 130 4.94 -12.20 -2.61
C GLU A 130 4.74 -13.18 -3.78
N GLY A 131 5.36 -14.37 -3.74
CA GLY A 131 5.23 -15.38 -4.79
C GLY A 131 5.89 -14.96 -6.11
N LEU A 132 6.97 -14.17 -6.04
CA LEU A 132 7.72 -13.66 -7.18
C LEU A 132 9.01 -14.45 -7.46
N ALA A 133 9.58 -15.08 -6.43
CA ALA A 133 10.80 -15.86 -6.55
C ALA A 133 10.75 -17.13 -5.69
N LEU A 134 11.58 -18.11 -6.07
CA LEU A 134 11.84 -19.33 -5.31
C LEU A 134 13.30 -19.34 -4.85
N ARG A 135 13.55 -19.61 -3.58
CA ARG A 135 14.91 -19.85 -3.11
C ARG A 135 15.43 -21.20 -3.60
N LEU A 136 16.62 -21.17 -4.18
CA LEU A 136 17.41 -22.33 -4.56
C LEU A 136 18.54 -22.56 -3.54
N GLU A 137 19.33 -23.59 -3.75
CA GLU A 137 20.56 -23.82 -2.99
C GLU A 137 21.66 -22.80 -3.36
N ASN A 138 22.60 -22.61 -2.41
CA ASN A 138 23.79 -21.76 -2.54
C ASN A 138 23.50 -20.26 -2.70
N ASP A 139 22.57 -19.72 -1.91
CA ASP A 139 22.20 -18.29 -1.89
C ASP A 139 21.81 -17.76 -3.28
N ARG A 140 20.96 -18.53 -3.96
CA ARG A 140 20.40 -18.19 -5.27
C ARG A 140 18.88 -18.21 -5.24
N TRP A 141 18.27 -17.44 -6.14
CA TRP A 141 16.83 -17.39 -6.31
C TRP A 141 16.48 -17.47 -7.78
N MET A 142 15.35 -18.10 -8.08
CA MET A 142 14.76 -18.13 -9.41
C MET A 142 13.51 -17.24 -9.40
N PHE A 143 13.46 -16.24 -10.28
CA PHE A 143 12.24 -15.47 -10.49
C PHE A 143 11.25 -16.23 -11.36
N PHE A 144 9.96 -16.08 -11.08
CA PHE A 144 8.91 -16.60 -11.94
C PHE A 144 8.64 -15.68 -13.14
N GLU A 145 8.14 -16.26 -14.24
CA GLU A 145 7.67 -15.52 -15.42
C GLU A 145 6.47 -14.60 -15.11
#